data_AF-A0A7C8MAB8-F1
#
_entry.id   AF-A0A7C8MAB8-F1
#
_cell.length_a   1.000
_cell.length_b   1.000
_cell.length_c   1.000
_cell.angle_alpha   90.00
_cell.angle_beta   90.00
_cell.angle_gamma   90.00
#
_symmetry.space_group_name_H-M   'P 1'
#
loop_
_entity.id
_entity.type
_entity.pdbx_description
1 polymer ?
#
loop_
_entity_poly.entity_id
_entity_poly.type
_entity_poly.pdbx_seq_one_letter_code
_entity_poly.pdbx_strand_id
1 'polypeptide(L)'
;MTPERSTMTLERSIVVFGILGGFLAAIPQSQVYRNYAEWHKNAMAFLSWYTTLTVTLLIPYAFMKLYLECRPHKLAFLSTFFGPAIIVLELYLRLTLFMVWTIPLAVFYTCMWTAPVDLVYLCLHPGDRSNRWYGERYAAKTIQRLVEKVETAVKSIINLRGDGERAGKRASAIQLGRGQASELSNFLGIYDMLILVAHDLHYIDIMNLRLTSKSVRQAILPAQDYGLEKRLDHLKRYSCDADNRMKCWVCTIQVCAGCKVQCRLPNAPLYVHLERCRAYCTPCYKDQAHPWNTIALLRFPGLTNCVCDSLSVPPNLFQRLANGSEYYKTRRIAIRHVTKVMCRSCRVLTNYETLVKTKKRTQVELKNSHRQEGARCDNCKVAL
;
A
#
# COMPACT_ATOMS: atom_id res chain seq x y z
N MET A 1 26.75 -60.73 -0.78
CA MET A 1 27.34 -59.39 -0.74
C MET A 1 26.61 -58.53 -1.75
N THR A 2 25.62 -57.76 -1.30
CA THR A 2 24.79 -56.89 -2.14
C THR A 2 25.05 -55.43 -1.74
N PRO A 3 25.32 -54.52 -2.71
CA PRO A 3 25.60 -53.12 -2.42
C PRO A 3 24.29 -52.33 -2.53
N GLU A 4 23.59 -52.14 -1.41
CA GLU A 4 22.32 -51.42 -1.39
C GLU A 4 22.27 -50.49 -0.16
N ARG A 5 23.11 -49.43 -0.14
CA ARG A 5 23.04 -48.45 0.96
C ARG A 5 23.58 -47.03 0.72
N SER A 6 23.87 -46.62 -0.52
CA SER A 6 24.49 -45.30 -0.78
C SER A 6 23.60 -44.26 -1.47
N THR A 7 22.35 -44.55 -1.83
CA THR A 7 21.48 -43.61 -2.57
C THR A 7 20.57 -42.74 -1.69
N MET A 8 20.39 -43.07 -0.41
CA MET A 8 19.43 -42.38 0.48
C MET A 8 19.89 -41.00 1.00
N THR A 9 21.18 -40.65 0.87
CA THR A 9 21.68 -39.35 1.34
C THR A 9 21.49 -38.25 0.31
N LEU A 10 21.47 -38.56 -1.00
CA LEU A 10 21.35 -37.55 -2.06
C LEU A 10 19.91 -37.01 -2.21
N GLU A 11 18.89 -37.87 -2.08
CA GLU A 11 17.49 -37.44 -2.20
C GLU A 11 17.04 -36.55 -1.02
N ARG A 12 17.55 -36.81 0.19
CA ARG A 12 17.25 -35.98 1.36
C ARG A 12 17.90 -34.59 1.27
N SER A 13 19.08 -34.48 0.65
CA SER A 13 19.70 -33.17 0.39
C SER A 13 18.88 -32.35 -0.61
N ILE A 14 18.36 -32.96 -1.68
CA ILE A 14 17.56 -32.27 -2.70
C ILE A 14 16.26 -31.70 -2.11
N VAL A 15 15.59 -32.43 -1.20
CA VAL A 15 14.36 -31.95 -0.55
C VAL A 15 14.65 -30.80 0.43
N VAL A 16 15.75 -30.84 1.19
CA VAL A 16 16.10 -29.76 2.12
C VAL A 16 16.52 -28.49 1.37
N PHE A 17 17.27 -28.61 0.27
CA PHE A 17 17.62 -27.47 -0.58
C PHE A 17 16.41 -26.90 -1.35
N GLY A 18 15.45 -27.75 -1.76
CA GLY A 18 14.20 -27.31 -2.38
C GLY A 18 13.30 -26.51 -1.43
N ILE A 19 13.24 -26.90 -0.15
CA ILE A 19 12.44 -26.20 0.87
C ILE A 19 13.07 -24.84 1.23
N LEU A 20 14.40 -24.76 1.38
CA LEU A 20 15.09 -23.49 1.62
C LEU A 20 15.04 -22.54 0.40
N GLY A 21 15.16 -23.08 -0.81
CA GLY A 21 15.00 -22.30 -2.05
C GLY A 21 13.57 -21.75 -2.23
N GLY A 22 12.56 -22.54 -1.87
CA GLY A 22 11.15 -22.12 -1.88
C GLY A 22 10.84 -21.01 -0.87
N PHE A 23 11.47 -21.02 0.31
CA PHE A 23 11.29 -19.98 1.33
C PHE A 23 11.89 -18.63 0.92
N LEU A 24 13.05 -18.61 0.25
CA LEU A 24 13.66 -17.38 -0.25
C LEU A 24 12.96 -16.83 -1.50
N ALA A 25 12.39 -17.69 -2.35
CA ALA A 25 11.64 -17.30 -3.54
C ALA A 25 10.26 -16.68 -3.24
N ALA A 26 9.75 -16.84 -2.02
CA ALA A 26 8.40 -16.39 -1.66
C ALA A 26 8.36 -14.97 -1.05
N ILE A 27 9.50 -14.33 -0.84
CA ILE A 27 9.55 -12.93 -0.38
C ILE A 27 9.24 -12.02 -1.58
N PRO A 28 8.17 -11.18 -1.53
CA PRO A 28 7.79 -10.34 -2.66
C PRO A 28 8.97 -9.45 -3.08
N GLN A 29 9.41 -9.56 -4.34
CA GLN A 29 10.59 -8.83 -4.86
C GLN A 29 10.54 -7.33 -4.54
N SER A 30 9.37 -6.67 -4.56
CA SER A 30 9.26 -5.24 -4.21
C SER A 30 9.60 -4.91 -2.75
N GLN A 31 9.43 -5.88 -1.84
CA GLN A 31 9.79 -5.79 -0.43
C GLN A 31 11.23 -6.26 -0.23
N VAL A 32 11.68 -7.28 -0.98
CA VAL A 32 13.10 -7.65 -1.07
C VAL A 32 13.93 -6.45 -1.54
N TYR A 33 13.56 -5.74 -2.60
CA TYR A 33 14.29 -4.58 -3.09
C TYR A 33 14.27 -3.39 -2.12
N ARG A 34 13.16 -3.16 -1.40
CA ARG A 34 13.10 -2.11 -0.38
C ARG A 34 13.97 -2.46 0.82
N ASN A 35 13.85 -3.69 1.30
CA ASN A 35 14.68 -4.23 2.37
C ASN A 35 16.14 -4.32 1.95
N TYR A 36 16.43 -4.59 0.66
CA TYR A 36 17.78 -4.63 0.11
C TYR A 36 18.37 -3.24 0.00
N ALA A 37 17.59 -2.23 -0.42
CA ALA A 37 18.04 -0.84 -0.44
C ALA A 37 18.32 -0.32 0.98
N GLU A 38 17.45 -0.65 1.94
CA GLU A 38 17.62 -0.28 3.34
C GLU A 38 18.77 -1.06 4.01
N TRP A 39 18.89 -2.36 3.71
CA TRP A 39 20.00 -3.20 4.13
C TRP A 39 21.33 -2.73 3.54
N HIS A 40 21.38 -2.38 2.25
CA HIS A 40 22.56 -1.83 1.60
C HIS A 40 22.94 -0.49 2.22
N LYS A 41 21.97 0.38 2.51
CA LYS A 41 22.23 1.65 3.21
C LYS A 41 22.80 1.40 4.61
N ASN A 42 22.25 0.46 5.36
CA ASN A 42 22.72 0.10 6.70
C ASN A 42 24.09 -0.59 6.66
N ALA A 43 24.33 -1.45 5.68
CA ALA A 43 25.61 -2.13 5.45
C ALA A 43 26.71 -1.12 5.10
N MET A 44 26.42 -0.16 4.22
CA MET A 44 27.36 0.91 3.87
C MET A 44 27.64 1.84 5.06
N ALA A 45 26.61 2.19 5.85
CA ALA A 45 26.80 2.97 7.07
C ALA A 45 27.64 2.21 8.11
N PHE A 46 27.40 0.91 8.28
CA PHE A 46 28.19 0.04 9.16
C PHE A 46 29.64 -0.08 8.70
N LEU A 47 29.88 -0.32 7.41
CA LEU A 47 31.23 -0.36 6.84
C LEU A 47 31.97 0.97 7.03
N SER A 48 31.27 2.10 6.85
CA SER A 48 31.85 3.43 7.07
C SER A 48 32.20 3.67 8.55
N TRP A 49 31.32 3.30 9.48
CA TRP A 49 31.59 3.43 10.92
C TRP A 49 32.71 2.48 11.39
N TYR A 50 32.76 1.29 10.83
CA TYR A 50 33.78 0.31 11.15
C TYR A 50 35.17 0.71 10.64
N THR A 51 35.25 1.23 9.42
CA THR A 51 36.51 1.73 8.84
C THR A 51 37.04 2.92 9.62
N THR A 52 36.19 3.87 10.05
CA THR A 52 36.65 4.96 10.91
C THR A 52 37.16 4.45 12.26
N LEU A 53 36.44 3.53 12.92
CA LEU A 53 36.86 2.96 14.20
C LEU A 53 38.22 2.25 14.08
N THR A 54 38.41 1.41 13.06
CA THR A 54 39.68 0.70 12.83
C THR A 54 40.85 1.66 12.58
N VAL A 55 40.66 2.71 11.78
CA VAL A 55 41.69 3.73 11.55
C VAL A 55 42.03 4.47 12.85
N THR A 56 41.04 4.84 13.65
CA THR A 56 41.26 5.55 14.92
C THR A 56 42.00 4.71 15.97
N LEU A 57 41.90 3.38 15.91
CA LEU A 57 42.62 2.47 16.82
C LEU A 57 44.02 2.09 16.31
N LEU A 58 44.20 2.05 14.98
CA LEU A 58 45.50 1.72 14.34
C LEU A 58 46.56 2.81 14.59
N ILE A 59 46.19 4.09 14.57
CA ILE A 59 47.11 5.21 14.77
C ILE A 59 47.79 5.17 16.16
N PRO A 60 47.05 5.12 17.28
CA PRO A 60 47.67 5.06 18.61
C PRO A 60 48.41 3.74 18.85
N TYR A 61 47.98 2.63 18.24
CA TYR A 61 48.72 1.37 18.30
C TYR A 61 50.09 1.48 17.61
N ALA A 62 50.12 2.03 16.39
CA ALA A 62 51.38 2.25 15.67
C ALA A 62 52.30 3.19 16.44
N PHE A 63 51.75 4.25 17.04
CA PHE A 63 52.49 5.19 17.88
C PHE A 63 53.04 4.52 19.15
N MET A 64 52.24 3.70 19.84
CA MET A 64 52.66 2.96 21.03
C MET A 64 53.76 1.95 20.69
N LYS A 65 53.64 1.26 19.56
CA LYS A 65 54.65 0.31 19.07
C LYS A 65 55.98 1.01 18.75
N LEU A 66 55.94 2.12 18.02
CA LEU A 66 57.12 2.95 17.75
C LEU A 66 57.76 3.50 19.04
N TYR A 67 56.94 3.95 20.00
CA TYR A 67 57.42 4.45 21.28
C TYR A 67 58.12 3.36 22.11
N LEU A 68 57.61 2.13 22.09
CA LEU A 68 58.22 0.99 22.76
C LEU A 68 59.55 0.58 22.10
N GLU A 69 59.67 0.70 20.78
CA GLU A 69 60.88 0.38 20.02
C GLU A 69 62.01 1.40 20.26
N CYS A 70 61.68 2.68 20.48
CA CYS A 70 62.67 3.73 20.74
C CYS A 70 63.24 3.79 22.18
N ARG A 71 62.69 3.08 23.17
CA ARG A 71 63.17 3.15 24.57
C ARG A 71 63.44 1.76 25.20
N PRO A 72 64.56 1.10 24.83
CA PRO A 72 64.89 -0.26 25.29
C PRO A 72 65.16 -0.40 26.80
N HIS A 73 65.50 0.69 27.50
CA HIS A 73 66.02 0.60 28.89
C HIS A 73 64.95 0.69 30.01
N LYS A 74 63.65 0.81 29.72
CA LYS A 74 62.57 0.84 30.75
C LYS A 74 61.56 -0.33 30.63
N LEU A 75 61.97 -1.45 30.04
CA LEU A 75 61.07 -2.49 29.53
C LEU A 75 60.54 -3.52 30.56
N ALA A 76 61.23 -3.75 31.68
CA ALA A 76 60.83 -4.83 32.59
C ALA A 76 59.45 -4.59 33.24
N PHE A 77 59.14 -3.35 33.63
CA PHE A 77 57.88 -3.03 34.32
C PHE A 77 56.68 -2.89 33.37
N LEU A 78 56.90 -2.36 32.16
CA LEU A 78 55.84 -2.14 31.17
C LEU A 78 55.40 -3.44 30.47
N SER A 79 56.32 -4.40 30.29
CA SER A 79 55.99 -5.67 29.62
C SER A 79 54.97 -6.51 30.39
N THR A 80 55.06 -6.55 31.72
CA THR A 80 54.15 -7.33 32.57
C THR A 80 52.75 -6.74 32.62
N PHE A 81 52.63 -5.40 32.58
CA PHE A 81 51.34 -4.71 32.68
C PHE A 81 50.61 -4.60 31.34
N PHE A 82 51.35 -4.41 30.23
CA PHE A 82 50.74 -4.17 28.91
C PHE A 82 50.75 -5.39 27.98
N GLY A 83 51.48 -6.47 28.31
CA GLY A 83 51.54 -7.70 27.52
C GLY A 83 50.15 -8.27 27.14
N PRO A 84 49.21 -8.43 28.08
CA PRO A 84 47.86 -8.93 27.77
C PRO A 84 47.08 -7.98 26.85
N ALA A 85 47.22 -6.66 27.03
CA ALA A 85 46.55 -5.66 26.20
C ALA A 85 47.06 -5.69 24.76
N ILE A 86 48.36 -5.92 24.55
CA ILE A 86 48.96 -6.06 23.22
C ILE A 86 48.43 -7.31 22.51
N ILE A 87 48.32 -8.44 23.21
CA ILE A 87 47.78 -9.69 22.64
C ILE A 87 46.30 -9.52 22.25
N VAL A 88 45.49 -8.91 23.11
CA VAL A 88 44.07 -8.64 22.82
C VAL A 88 43.93 -7.70 21.62
N LEU A 89 44.77 -6.67 21.53
CA LEU A 89 44.75 -5.72 20.43
C LEU A 89 45.21 -6.35 19.11
N GLU A 90 46.22 -7.22 19.14
CA GLU A 90 46.68 -7.96 17.96
C GLU A 90 45.62 -8.95 17.49
N LEU A 91 44.95 -9.65 18.41
CA LEU A 91 43.84 -10.54 18.08
C LEU A 91 42.67 -9.76 17.47
N TYR A 92 42.33 -8.60 18.05
CA TYR A 92 41.30 -7.71 17.51
C TYR A 92 41.64 -7.26 16.09
N LEU A 93 42.87 -6.80 15.84
CA LEU A 93 43.34 -6.38 14.52
C LEU A 93 43.31 -7.53 13.48
N ARG A 94 43.68 -8.75 13.88
CA ARG A 94 43.58 -9.92 12.98
C ARG A 94 42.12 -10.26 12.65
N LEU A 95 41.23 -10.19 13.65
CA LEU A 95 39.80 -10.43 13.45
C LEU A 95 39.17 -9.36 12.56
N THR A 96 39.56 -8.09 12.73
CA THR A 96 39.03 -7.00 11.91
C THR A 96 39.49 -7.09 10.47
N LEU A 97 40.77 -7.37 10.23
CA LEU A 97 41.28 -7.64 8.90
C LEU A 97 40.55 -8.83 8.26
N PHE A 98 40.37 -9.94 8.97
CA PHE A 98 39.62 -11.09 8.46
C PHE A 98 38.19 -10.71 8.03
N MET A 99 37.47 -9.92 8.84
CA MET A 99 36.12 -9.45 8.50
C MET A 99 36.10 -8.51 7.29
N VAL A 100 37.08 -7.61 7.19
CA VAL A 100 37.23 -6.69 6.05
C VAL A 100 37.47 -7.44 4.74
N TRP A 101 38.17 -8.56 4.76
CA TRP A 101 38.40 -9.37 3.56
C TRP A 101 37.25 -10.32 3.23
N THR A 102 36.66 -10.97 4.24
CA THR A 102 35.65 -12.02 4.02
C THR A 102 34.28 -11.47 3.64
N ILE A 103 33.86 -10.32 4.18
CA ILE A 103 32.55 -9.75 3.88
C ILE A 103 32.42 -9.31 2.41
N PRO A 104 33.36 -8.57 1.81
CA PRO A 104 33.30 -8.22 0.39
C PRO A 104 33.36 -9.45 -0.52
N LEU A 105 34.14 -10.47 -0.16
CA LEU A 105 34.19 -11.74 -0.89
C LEU A 105 32.85 -12.48 -0.85
N ALA A 106 32.20 -12.55 0.32
CA ALA A 106 30.89 -13.16 0.46
C ALA A 106 29.81 -12.41 -0.34
N VAL A 107 29.83 -11.08 -0.33
CA VAL A 107 28.93 -10.23 -1.13
C VAL A 107 29.21 -10.42 -2.62
N PHE A 108 30.47 -10.43 -3.04
CA PHE A 108 30.84 -10.66 -4.43
C PHE A 108 30.39 -12.04 -4.92
N TYR A 109 30.61 -13.09 -4.12
CA TYR A 109 30.21 -14.44 -4.46
C TYR A 109 28.69 -14.58 -4.55
N THR A 110 27.94 -13.99 -3.61
CA THR A 110 26.47 -13.98 -3.69
C THR A 110 25.97 -13.22 -4.90
N CYS A 111 26.52 -12.03 -5.19
CA CYS A 111 26.18 -11.28 -6.42
C CYS A 111 26.51 -12.05 -7.69
N MET A 112 27.68 -12.70 -7.76
CA MET A 112 28.09 -13.53 -8.91
C MET A 112 27.20 -14.76 -9.09
N TRP A 113 26.68 -15.33 -8.01
CA TRP A 113 25.77 -16.46 -8.06
C TRP A 113 24.34 -16.05 -8.46
N THR A 114 23.86 -14.89 -7.98
CA THR A 114 22.49 -14.43 -8.26
C THR A 114 22.37 -13.67 -9.59
N ALA A 115 23.43 -12.98 -10.04
CA ALA A 115 23.37 -12.17 -11.26
C ALA A 115 23.05 -12.97 -12.54
N PRO A 116 23.61 -14.19 -12.79
CA PRO A 116 23.24 -15.00 -13.95
C PRO A 116 21.79 -15.44 -13.90
N VAL A 117 21.32 -15.79 -12.71
CA VAL A 117 19.93 -16.17 -12.46
C VAL A 117 19.00 -15.00 -12.80
N ASP A 118 19.32 -13.79 -12.36
CA ASP A 118 18.58 -12.57 -12.69
C ASP A 118 18.67 -12.19 -14.18
N LEU A 119 19.81 -12.41 -14.83
CA LEU A 119 20.00 -12.18 -16.27
C LEU A 119 19.19 -13.15 -17.13
N VAL A 120 19.17 -14.43 -16.78
CA VAL A 120 18.29 -15.43 -17.44
C VAL A 120 16.82 -15.04 -17.24
N TYR A 121 16.46 -14.51 -16.07
CA TYR A 121 15.10 -14.03 -15.83
C TYR A 121 14.71 -12.80 -16.64
N LEU A 122 15.65 -11.90 -16.95
CA LEU A 122 15.41 -10.78 -17.86
C LEU A 122 15.13 -11.26 -19.30
N CYS A 123 15.73 -12.39 -19.69
CA CYS A 123 15.58 -13.00 -21.01
C CYS A 123 14.34 -13.90 -21.18
N LEU A 124 13.66 -14.30 -20.09
CA LEU A 124 12.45 -15.13 -20.18
C LEU A 124 11.34 -14.44 -20.98
N HIS A 125 10.56 -15.25 -21.71
CA HIS A 125 9.42 -14.78 -22.48
C HIS A 125 8.38 -14.10 -21.55
N PRO A 126 7.69 -13.04 -22.00
CA PRO A 126 6.71 -12.31 -21.17
C PRO A 126 5.60 -13.20 -20.58
N GLY A 127 5.23 -14.28 -21.29
CA GLY A 127 4.26 -15.27 -20.80
C GLY A 127 4.70 -15.94 -19.49
N ASP A 128 5.92 -16.43 -19.44
CA ASP A 128 6.48 -17.12 -18.26
C ASP A 128 6.74 -16.16 -17.11
N ARG A 129 7.13 -14.91 -17.42
CA ARG A 129 7.22 -13.83 -16.43
C ARG A 129 5.88 -13.59 -15.74
N SER A 130 4.77 -13.61 -16.47
CA SER A 130 3.44 -13.38 -15.89
C SER A 130 3.00 -14.49 -14.92
N ASN A 131 3.29 -15.76 -15.24
CA ASN A 131 2.97 -16.90 -14.38
C ASN A 131 3.77 -16.86 -13.07
N ARG A 132 5.06 -16.51 -13.14
CA ARG A 132 5.86 -16.33 -11.94
C ARG A 132 5.41 -15.13 -11.11
N TRP A 133 5.11 -13.99 -11.74
CA TRP A 133 4.57 -12.82 -11.02
C TRP A 133 3.23 -13.12 -10.35
N TYR A 134 2.42 -13.97 -10.98
CA TYR A 134 1.20 -14.50 -10.37
C TYR A 134 1.52 -15.36 -9.15
N GLY A 135 2.47 -16.31 -9.28
CA GLY A 135 2.94 -17.16 -8.18
C GLY A 135 3.53 -16.36 -7.02
N GLU A 136 4.37 -15.36 -7.28
CA GLU A 136 4.94 -14.47 -6.26
C GLU A 136 3.87 -13.60 -5.60
N ARG A 137 2.90 -13.06 -6.36
CA ARG A 137 1.76 -12.35 -5.78
C ARG A 137 0.88 -13.27 -4.94
N TYR A 138 0.72 -14.52 -5.35
CA TYR A 138 -0.02 -15.53 -4.61
C TYR A 138 0.71 -15.86 -3.31
N ALA A 139 1.99 -16.22 -3.38
CA ALA A 139 2.84 -16.50 -2.22
C ALA A 139 2.95 -15.31 -1.27
N ALA A 140 3.09 -14.09 -1.78
CA ALA A 140 3.09 -12.87 -0.97
C ALA A 140 1.74 -12.66 -0.26
N LYS A 141 0.61 -12.92 -0.93
CA LYS A 141 -0.71 -12.91 -0.29
C LYS A 141 -0.82 -13.97 0.81
N THR A 142 -0.28 -15.17 0.57
CA THR A 142 -0.25 -16.28 1.53
C THR A 142 0.63 -15.97 2.74
N ILE A 143 1.85 -15.47 2.53
CA ILE A 143 2.82 -15.13 3.59
C ILE A 143 2.39 -13.93 4.39
N GLN A 144 1.86 -12.89 3.74
CA GLN A 144 1.33 -11.73 4.44
C GLN A 144 0.10 -12.08 5.31
N ARG A 145 -0.37 -13.34 5.25
CA ARG A 145 -1.64 -13.80 5.84
C ARG A 145 -2.66 -12.68 5.71
N LEU A 146 -2.79 -12.15 4.48
CA LEU A 146 -3.76 -11.11 4.19
C LEU A 146 -5.09 -11.77 4.50
N VAL A 147 -5.56 -11.49 5.72
CA VAL A 147 -6.72 -12.07 6.41
C VAL A 147 -7.72 -12.38 5.34
N GLU A 148 -7.87 -13.68 5.07
CA GLU A 148 -8.63 -14.18 3.93
C GLU A 148 -9.98 -13.45 3.93
N LYS A 149 -10.56 -13.12 2.77
CA LYS A 149 -11.80 -12.32 2.72
C LYS A 149 -12.87 -12.88 3.68
N VAL A 150 -12.86 -14.19 3.89
CA VAL A 150 -13.69 -14.90 4.87
C VAL A 150 -13.34 -14.50 6.30
N GLU A 151 -12.07 -14.52 6.71
CA GLU A 151 -11.67 -14.04 8.05
C GLU A 151 -11.92 -12.53 8.24
N THR A 152 -11.80 -11.70 7.20
CA THR A 152 -12.11 -10.26 7.32
C THR A 152 -13.61 -10.03 7.38
N ALA A 153 -14.40 -10.79 6.62
CA ALA A 153 -15.86 -10.79 6.70
C ALA A 153 -16.33 -11.31 8.06
N VAL A 154 -15.79 -12.43 8.55
CA VAL A 154 -16.10 -12.98 9.87
C VAL A 154 -15.67 -12.04 10.97
N LYS A 155 -14.47 -11.42 10.91
CA LYS A 155 -14.07 -10.37 11.86
C LYS A 155 -14.99 -9.16 11.78
N SER A 156 -15.45 -8.76 10.58
CA SER A 156 -16.43 -7.68 10.45
C SER A 156 -17.78 -8.05 11.03
N ILE A 157 -18.24 -9.30 10.91
CA ILE A 157 -19.48 -9.78 11.52
C ILE A 157 -19.35 -9.88 13.04
N ILE A 158 -18.22 -10.39 13.54
CA ILE A 158 -17.91 -10.45 14.98
C ILE A 158 -17.81 -9.03 15.54
N ASN A 159 -17.16 -8.11 14.83
CA ASN A 159 -17.09 -6.70 15.23
C ASN A 159 -18.47 -6.03 15.14
N LEU A 160 -19.29 -6.30 14.12
CA LEU A 160 -20.65 -5.78 14.02
C LEU A 160 -21.56 -6.35 15.12
N ARG A 161 -21.35 -7.59 15.55
CA ARG A 161 -22.10 -8.22 16.66
C ARG A 161 -21.65 -7.67 18.02
N GLY A 162 -20.34 -7.54 18.22
CA GLY A 162 -19.75 -6.94 19.42
C GLY A 162 -20.03 -5.45 19.53
N ASP A 163 -19.99 -4.72 18.41
CA ASP A 163 -20.37 -3.32 18.32
C ASP A 163 -21.88 -3.15 18.38
N GLY A 164 -22.69 -4.11 17.91
CA GLY A 164 -24.14 -4.11 18.08
C GLY A 164 -24.55 -4.28 19.55
N GLU A 165 -23.89 -5.18 20.28
CA GLU A 165 -24.11 -5.35 21.73
C GLU A 165 -23.53 -4.18 22.54
N ARG A 166 -22.36 -3.65 22.18
CA ARG A 166 -21.76 -2.48 22.83
C ARG A 166 -22.45 -1.17 22.45
N ALA A 167 -22.96 -1.03 21.23
CA ALA A 167 -23.77 0.10 20.79
C ALA A 167 -25.20 -0.04 21.29
N GLY A 168 -25.74 -1.24 21.52
CA GLY A 168 -26.98 -1.45 22.26
C GLY A 168 -26.82 -1.01 23.72
N LYS A 169 -25.74 -1.44 24.39
CA LYS A 169 -25.40 -1.01 25.75
C LYS A 169 -24.99 0.46 25.85
N ARG A 170 -24.35 1.04 24.81
CA ARG A 170 -24.05 2.48 24.74
C ARG A 170 -25.24 3.30 24.29
N ALA A 171 -26.16 2.80 23.46
CA ALA A 171 -27.38 3.49 23.09
C ALA A 171 -28.35 3.51 24.27
N SER A 172 -28.41 2.44 25.06
CA SER A 172 -29.12 2.44 26.34
C SER A 172 -28.43 3.29 27.40
N ALA A 173 -27.09 3.37 27.44
CA ALA A 173 -26.37 4.30 28.32
C ALA A 173 -26.39 5.77 27.83
N ILE A 174 -26.52 6.02 26.52
CA ILE A 174 -26.70 7.37 25.92
C ILE A 174 -28.16 7.82 25.99
N GLN A 175 -29.11 6.91 26.21
CA GLN A 175 -30.49 7.23 26.62
C GLN A 175 -30.58 7.87 28.02
N LEU A 176 -29.47 7.94 28.79
CA LEU A 176 -29.42 8.56 30.12
C LEU A 176 -28.83 9.98 30.15
N GLY A 177 -28.81 10.67 29.01
CA GLY A 177 -28.96 12.11 29.02
C GLY A 177 -30.35 12.43 28.50
N ARG A 178 -31.37 12.51 29.39
CA ARG A 178 -32.70 13.08 29.08
C ARG A 178 -32.53 14.56 28.72
N GLY A 179 -31.91 14.85 27.58
CA GLY A 179 -32.11 16.12 26.91
C GLY A 179 -33.57 16.12 26.50
N GLN A 180 -34.35 17.03 27.06
CA GLN A 180 -35.75 17.22 26.71
C GLN A 180 -35.83 17.33 25.18
N ALA A 181 -36.69 16.52 24.55
CA ALA A 181 -36.83 16.54 23.12
C ALA A 181 -37.24 17.95 22.70
N SER A 182 -36.37 18.62 21.93
CA SER A 182 -36.67 19.93 21.37
C SER A 182 -37.99 19.89 20.60
N GLU A 183 -38.79 20.96 20.65
CA GLU A 183 -40.03 21.05 19.88
C GLU A 183 -39.80 20.77 18.40
N LEU A 184 -38.68 21.24 17.85
CA LEU A 184 -38.24 20.95 16.49
C LEU A 184 -38.05 19.44 16.23
N SER A 185 -37.48 18.68 17.17
CA SER A 185 -37.34 17.23 16.99
C SER A 185 -38.66 16.50 17.07
N ASN A 186 -39.63 16.98 17.85
CA ASN A 186 -40.98 16.42 17.88
C ASN A 186 -41.70 16.69 16.55
N PHE A 187 -41.58 17.91 16.03
CA PHE A 187 -42.12 18.28 14.72
C PHE A 187 -41.52 17.46 13.57
N LEU A 188 -40.18 17.37 13.51
CA LEU A 188 -39.46 16.58 12.49
C LEU A 188 -39.57 15.07 12.71
N GLY A 189 -40.02 14.64 13.90
CA GLY A 189 -40.28 13.24 14.21
C GLY A 189 -41.46 12.68 13.41
N ILE A 190 -42.42 13.55 13.06
CA ILE A 190 -43.54 13.22 12.18
C ILE A 190 -43.00 13.11 10.75
N TYR A 191 -43.08 11.90 10.19
CA TYR A 191 -42.46 11.59 8.89
C TYR A 191 -42.98 12.49 7.75
N ASP A 192 -44.29 12.70 7.67
CA ASP A 192 -44.89 13.51 6.60
C ASP A 192 -44.45 14.97 6.69
N MET A 193 -44.33 15.51 7.90
CA MET A 193 -43.79 16.86 8.13
C MET A 193 -42.33 16.95 7.71
N LEU A 194 -41.52 15.94 8.03
CA LEU A 194 -40.13 15.88 7.57
C LEU A 194 -40.02 15.85 6.04
N ILE A 195 -40.92 15.15 5.35
CA ILE A 195 -40.94 15.11 3.88
C ILE A 195 -41.37 16.45 3.27
N LEU A 196 -42.37 17.12 3.85
CA LEU A 196 -42.77 18.47 3.44
C LEU A 196 -41.60 19.46 3.59
N VAL A 197 -40.91 19.44 4.73
CA VAL A 197 -39.72 20.27 4.95
C VAL A 197 -38.58 19.89 4.00
N ALA A 198 -38.41 18.59 3.72
CA ALA A 198 -37.38 18.12 2.81
C ALA A 198 -37.59 18.61 1.36
N HIS A 199 -38.84 18.85 0.95
CA HIS A 199 -39.18 19.37 -0.38
C HIS A 199 -38.55 20.74 -0.65
N ASP A 200 -38.57 21.61 0.36
CA ASP A 200 -38.10 22.99 0.25
C ASP A 200 -36.62 23.16 0.64
N LEU A 201 -35.98 22.08 1.08
CA LEU A 201 -34.57 22.07 1.48
C LEU A 201 -33.68 21.33 0.48
N HIS A 202 -32.43 21.77 0.39
CA HIS A 202 -31.42 20.95 -0.28
C HIS A 202 -31.02 19.78 0.62
N TYR A 203 -30.68 18.64 0.01
CA TYR A 203 -30.26 17.46 0.76
C TYR A 203 -29.13 17.75 1.75
N ILE A 204 -28.21 18.66 1.38
CA ILE A 204 -27.10 19.04 2.25
C ILE A 204 -27.56 19.79 3.51
N ASP A 205 -28.64 20.56 3.41
CA ASP A 205 -29.20 21.31 4.53
C ASP A 205 -29.87 20.35 5.52
N ILE A 206 -30.56 19.32 5.02
CA ILE A 206 -31.08 18.22 5.84
C ILE A 206 -29.92 17.48 6.56
N MET A 207 -28.82 17.23 5.84
CA MET A 207 -27.64 16.60 6.42
C MET A 207 -26.89 17.49 7.43
N ASN A 208 -27.04 18.81 7.33
CA ASN A 208 -26.54 19.77 8.33
C ASN A 208 -27.52 19.89 9.50
N LEU A 209 -28.83 19.82 9.26
CA LEU A 209 -29.87 19.88 10.29
C LEU A 209 -29.72 18.75 11.30
N ARG A 210 -29.36 17.53 10.88
CA ARG A 210 -29.04 16.43 11.81
C ARG A 210 -27.77 16.64 12.67
N LEU A 211 -26.98 17.68 12.40
CA LEU A 211 -25.80 18.02 13.19
C LEU A 211 -26.12 19.03 14.30
N THR A 212 -27.27 19.71 14.25
CA THR A 212 -27.64 20.76 15.21
C THR A 212 -27.88 20.22 16.62
N SER A 213 -28.57 19.09 16.75
CA SER A 213 -28.81 18.44 18.05
C SER A 213 -28.92 16.92 17.93
N LYS A 214 -28.73 16.22 19.06
CA LYS A 214 -28.90 14.76 19.12
C LYS A 214 -30.35 14.34 18.89
N SER A 215 -31.33 15.10 19.42
CA SER A 215 -32.76 14.81 19.25
C SER A 215 -33.21 15.01 17.81
N VAL A 216 -32.75 16.07 17.13
CA VAL A 216 -33.04 16.32 15.70
C VAL A 216 -32.39 15.24 14.83
N ARG A 217 -31.16 14.82 15.15
CA ARG A 217 -30.53 13.69 14.47
C ARG A 217 -31.37 12.43 14.54
N GLN A 218 -31.89 12.10 15.72
CA GLN A 218 -32.74 10.93 15.93
C GLN A 218 -34.09 11.06 15.20
N ALA A 219 -34.66 12.26 15.15
CA ALA A 219 -35.89 12.52 14.40
C ALA A 219 -35.69 12.35 12.88
N ILE A 220 -34.58 12.82 12.32
CA ILE A 220 -34.31 12.73 10.88
C ILE A 220 -33.82 11.32 10.48
N LEU A 221 -32.87 10.77 11.24
CA LEU A 221 -32.19 9.49 11.01
C LEU A 221 -32.20 8.62 12.28
N PRO A 222 -33.33 7.97 12.60
CA PRO A 222 -33.42 7.07 13.75
C PRO A 222 -32.43 5.92 13.59
N ALA A 223 -31.54 5.76 14.58
CA ALA A 223 -30.43 4.79 14.52
C ALA A 223 -30.88 3.33 14.66
N GLN A 224 -32.08 3.09 15.20
CA GLN A 224 -32.60 1.75 15.52
C GLN A 224 -33.47 1.17 14.41
N ASP A 225 -33.80 1.94 13.38
CA ASP A 225 -34.69 1.49 12.32
C ASP A 225 -33.91 0.74 11.23
N TYR A 226 -34.30 -0.52 10.98
CA TYR A 226 -33.88 -1.32 9.82
C TYR A 226 -34.20 -0.65 8.45
N GLY A 227 -34.87 0.52 8.46
CA GLY A 227 -35.21 1.32 7.29
C GLY A 227 -34.32 2.54 7.04
N LEU A 228 -33.17 2.71 7.71
CA LEU A 228 -32.31 3.89 7.55
C LEU A 228 -31.96 4.20 6.08
N GLU A 229 -31.62 3.18 5.29
CA GLU A 229 -31.31 3.34 3.87
C GLU A 229 -32.53 3.80 3.07
N LYS A 230 -33.70 3.19 3.29
CA LYS A 230 -34.96 3.59 2.65
C LYS A 230 -35.33 5.04 2.99
N ARG A 231 -35.16 5.44 4.25
CA ARG A 231 -35.43 6.81 4.71
C ARG A 231 -34.46 7.80 4.08
N LEU A 232 -33.16 7.48 4.01
CA LEU A 232 -32.18 8.30 3.29
C LEU A 232 -32.53 8.43 1.81
N ASP A 233 -32.99 7.36 1.17
CA ASP A 233 -33.39 7.40 -0.23
C ASP A 233 -34.67 8.21 -0.46
N HIS A 234 -35.61 8.19 0.50
CA HIS A 234 -36.78 9.08 0.46
C HIS A 234 -36.37 10.54 0.64
N LEU A 235 -35.49 10.85 1.60
CA LEU A 235 -34.97 12.22 1.77
C LEU A 235 -34.23 12.68 0.52
N LYS A 236 -33.45 11.84 -0.15
CA LYS A 236 -32.84 12.16 -1.46
C LYS A 236 -33.89 12.36 -2.56
N ARG A 237 -34.97 11.57 -2.55
CA ARG A 237 -36.06 11.65 -3.53
C ARG A 237 -36.86 12.95 -3.41
N TYR A 238 -37.09 13.43 -2.19
CA TYR A 238 -37.90 14.63 -1.97
C TYR A 238 -37.08 15.91 -1.82
N SER A 239 -35.79 15.83 -1.52
CA SER A 239 -34.93 17.02 -1.49
C SER A 239 -34.32 17.31 -2.85
N CYS A 240 -34.08 18.61 -3.08
CA CYS A 240 -33.64 19.16 -4.36
C CYS A 240 -34.65 18.93 -5.51
N ASP A 241 -34.64 19.84 -6.48
CA ASP A 241 -35.37 19.68 -7.74
C ASP A 241 -35.05 18.35 -8.42
N ALA A 242 -36.10 17.63 -8.81
CA ALA A 242 -36.07 16.23 -9.17
C ALA A 242 -35.26 15.95 -10.45
N ASP A 243 -35.33 16.86 -11.40
CA ASP A 243 -34.80 16.69 -12.76
C ASP A 243 -33.30 17.01 -12.84
N ASN A 244 -32.78 17.76 -11.87
CA ASN A 244 -31.45 18.37 -11.92
C ASN A 244 -30.48 17.80 -10.87
N ARG A 245 -30.67 16.53 -10.48
CA ARG A 245 -29.90 15.88 -9.42
C ARG A 245 -28.62 15.25 -9.96
N MET A 246 -27.48 15.64 -9.38
CA MET A 246 -26.18 15.04 -9.65
C MET A 246 -25.51 14.59 -8.36
N LYS A 247 -24.56 13.66 -8.44
CA LYS A 247 -23.77 13.23 -7.28
C LYS A 247 -22.50 14.06 -7.18
N CYS A 248 -22.16 14.50 -5.97
CA CYS A 248 -20.89 15.14 -5.68
C CYS A 248 -19.75 14.16 -5.95
N TRP A 249 -18.77 14.59 -6.74
CA TRP A 249 -17.64 13.77 -7.14
C TRP A 249 -16.77 13.30 -5.96
N VAL A 250 -16.78 13.99 -4.81
CA VAL A 250 -15.95 13.67 -3.63
C VAL A 250 -16.71 12.87 -2.56
N CYS A 251 -17.91 13.29 -2.18
CA CYS A 251 -18.65 12.66 -1.09
C CYS A 251 -19.89 11.87 -1.54
N THR A 252 -20.16 11.79 -2.85
CA THR A 252 -21.32 11.11 -3.45
C THR A 252 -22.70 11.62 -3.02
N ILE A 253 -22.75 12.66 -2.18
CA ILE A 253 -23.98 13.34 -1.76
C ILE A 253 -24.67 13.96 -2.98
N GLN A 254 -26.00 13.94 -3.01
CA GLN A 254 -26.81 14.57 -4.03
C GLN A 254 -26.67 16.09 -4.02
N VAL A 255 -26.58 16.69 -5.20
CA VAL A 255 -26.40 18.13 -5.44
C VAL A 255 -27.35 18.56 -6.55
N CYS A 256 -28.12 19.62 -6.33
CA CYS A 256 -28.97 20.22 -7.35
C CYS A 256 -28.18 21.16 -8.27
N ALA A 257 -28.81 21.65 -9.34
CA ALA A 257 -28.21 22.64 -10.24
C ALA A 257 -27.77 23.94 -9.54
N GLY A 258 -28.47 24.39 -8.49
CA GLY A 258 -28.10 25.61 -7.74
C GLY A 258 -26.98 25.42 -6.70
N CYS A 259 -26.77 24.18 -6.24
CA CYS A 259 -25.71 23.85 -5.27
C CYS A 259 -24.44 23.31 -5.92
N LYS A 260 -24.49 22.93 -7.20
CA LYS A 260 -23.33 22.36 -7.90
C LYS A 260 -22.25 23.41 -8.08
N VAL A 261 -21.02 23.00 -7.83
CA VAL A 261 -19.85 23.80 -8.16
C VAL A 261 -18.99 22.97 -9.09
N GLN A 262 -18.64 23.55 -10.23
CA GLN A 262 -17.69 22.95 -11.14
C GLN A 262 -16.28 23.30 -10.71
N CYS A 263 -15.47 22.28 -10.42
CA CYS A 263 -14.07 22.45 -10.03
C CYS A 263 -13.17 21.72 -11.02
N ARG A 264 -12.05 22.35 -11.39
CA ARG A 264 -11.02 21.74 -12.24
C ARG A 264 -10.02 20.99 -11.37
N LEU A 265 -10.19 19.69 -11.24
CA LEU A 265 -9.33 18.86 -10.39
C LEU A 265 -8.34 18.04 -11.22
N PRO A 266 -7.12 17.81 -10.71
CA PRO A 266 -6.20 16.85 -11.30
C PRO A 266 -6.84 15.45 -11.25
N ASN A 267 -6.87 14.76 -12.39
CA ASN A 267 -7.47 13.44 -12.44
C ASN A 267 -6.50 12.40 -11.82
N ALA A 268 -6.89 11.83 -10.67
CA ALA A 268 -6.07 10.81 -10.03
C ALA A 268 -6.05 9.54 -10.89
N PRO A 269 -4.88 8.96 -11.22
CA PRO A 269 -4.79 7.79 -12.09
C PRO A 269 -5.65 6.61 -11.63
N LEU A 270 -5.67 6.36 -10.33
CA LEU A 270 -6.49 5.31 -9.73
C LEU A 270 -7.98 5.52 -10.02
N TYR A 271 -8.44 6.76 -10.04
CA TYR A 271 -9.83 7.09 -10.33
C TYR A 271 -10.15 6.99 -11.82
N VAL A 272 -9.24 7.42 -12.70
CA VAL A 272 -9.35 7.18 -14.15
C VAL A 272 -9.48 5.70 -14.43
N HIS A 273 -8.66 4.90 -13.75
CA HIS A 273 -8.74 3.46 -13.80
C HIS A 273 -10.11 2.99 -13.32
N LEU A 274 -10.63 3.42 -12.18
CA LEU A 274 -11.98 3.00 -11.75
C LEU A 274 -13.13 3.40 -12.68
N GLU A 275 -13.04 4.55 -13.35
CA GLU A 275 -14.06 5.03 -14.29
C GLU A 275 -13.99 4.30 -15.64
N ARG A 276 -12.78 3.98 -16.12
CA ARG A 276 -12.56 3.42 -17.46
C ARG A 276 -12.29 1.93 -17.49
N CYS A 277 -11.80 1.35 -16.39
CA CYS A 277 -11.53 -0.07 -16.28
C CYS A 277 -12.85 -0.80 -16.22
N ARG A 278 -13.13 -1.54 -17.30
CA ARG A 278 -14.25 -2.46 -17.38
C ARG A 278 -13.78 -3.84 -16.96
N ALA A 279 -14.67 -4.61 -16.37
CA ALA A 279 -14.38 -5.97 -15.97
C ALA A 279 -14.39 -6.86 -17.23
N TYR A 280 -13.32 -7.63 -17.43
CA TYR A 280 -13.19 -8.57 -18.54
C TYR A 280 -12.90 -9.96 -17.99
N CYS A 281 -13.42 -11.00 -18.65
CA CYS A 281 -13.00 -12.36 -18.34
C CYS A 281 -11.56 -12.56 -18.80
N THR A 282 -10.85 -13.53 -18.22
CA THR A 282 -9.44 -13.80 -18.57
C THR A 282 -9.21 -13.96 -20.08
N PRO A 283 -10.07 -14.68 -20.84
CA PRO A 283 -9.97 -14.74 -22.30
C PRO A 283 -10.11 -13.36 -22.97
N CYS A 284 -11.23 -12.65 -22.74
CA CYS A 284 -11.45 -11.36 -23.39
C CYS A 284 -10.44 -10.28 -22.97
N TYR A 285 -9.91 -10.36 -21.75
CA TYR A 285 -8.83 -9.47 -21.32
C TYR A 285 -7.55 -9.71 -22.15
N LYS A 286 -7.19 -10.98 -22.39
CA LYS A 286 -6.03 -11.32 -23.25
C LYS A 286 -6.23 -10.81 -24.67
N ASP A 287 -7.44 -10.90 -25.20
CA ASP A 287 -7.74 -10.52 -26.59
C ASP A 287 -7.83 -8.99 -26.78
N GLN A 288 -8.43 -8.26 -25.82
CA GLN A 288 -8.73 -6.82 -25.97
C GLN A 288 -7.74 -5.89 -25.26
N ALA A 289 -7.25 -6.27 -24.07
CA ALA A 289 -6.36 -5.39 -23.29
C ALA A 289 -4.90 -5.53 -23.72
N HIS A 290 -4.56 -6.61 -24.43
CA HIS A 290 -3.26 -6.81 -25.07
C HIS A 290 -3.44 -6.91 -26.59
N PRO A 291 -3.62 -5.80 -27.33
CA PRO A 291 -3.25 -5.83 -28.73
C PRO A 291 -1.75 -6.12 -28.77
N TRP A 292 -1.40 -7.35 -29.13
CA TRP A 292 -0.04 -7.84 -29.33
C TRP A 292 0.63 -7.13 -30.53
N ASN A 293 0.75 -5.81 -30.48
CA ASN A 293 1.73 -5.12 -31.30
C ASN A 293 3.09 -5.38 -30.64
N THR A 294 3.67 -6.52 -31.02
CA THR A 294 4.97 -7.08 -30.59
C THR A 294 6.10 -6.04 -30.59
N ILE A 295 6.00 -5.02 -31.44
CA ILE A 295 6.96 -3.93 -31.56
C ILE A 295 6.94 -2.98 -30.34
N ALA A 296 5.79 -2.76 -29.69
CA ALA A 296 5.69 -1.87 -28.53
C ALA A 296 6.25 -2.51 -27.25
N LEU A 297 6.13 -3.83 -27.10
CA LEU A 297 6.69 -4.60 -25.98
C LEU A 297 8.22 -4.64 -25.99
N LEU A 298 8.84 -4.69 -27.18
CA LEU A 298 10.30 -4.64 -27.33
C LEU A 298 10.88 -3.27 -26.94
N ARG A 299 10.14 -2.18 -27.21
CA ARG A 299 10.59 -0.81 -26.87
C ARG A 299 10.36 -0.44 -25.40
N PHE A 300 9.37 -1.03 -24.73
CA PHE A 300 9.04 -0.69 -23.35
C PHE A 300 8.59 -1.94 -22.55
N PRO A 301 9.52 -2.72 -21.99
CA PRO A 301 9.24 -3.97 -21.26
C PRO A 301 8.47 -3.81 -19.92
N GLY A 302 7.80 -2.66 -19.70
CA GLY A 302 6.99 -2.37 -18.52
C GLY A 302 5.54 -1.90 -18.82
N LEU A 303 5.09 -1.95 -20.08
CA LEU A 303 3.74 -1.51 -20.49
C LEU A 303 2.73 -2.67 -20.57
N THR A 304 2.73 -3.59 -19.60
CA THR A 304 1.60 -4.54 -19.40
C THR A 304 0.44 -3.91 -18.63
N ASN A 305 0.45 -2.59 -18.53
CA ASN A 305 -0.56 -1.82 -17.83
C ASN A 305 -1.81 -1.75 -18.70
N CYS A 306 -2.98 -1.95 -18.09
CA CYS A 306 -4.26 -1.66 -18.74
C CYS A 306 -4.18 -0.31 -19.45
N VAL A 307 -4.82 -0.16 -20.62
CA VAL A 307 -5.00 1.14 -21.31
C VAL A 307 -5.55 2.22 -20.35
N CYS A 308 -6.23 1.77 -19.29
CA CYS A 308 -6.81 2.57 -18.22
C CYS A 308 -5.85 2.96 -17.07
N ASP A 309 -4.66 2.37 -16.97
CA ASP A 309 -3.62 2.76 -16.02
C ASP A 309 -2.78 3.88 -16.63
N SER A 310 -3.23 5.11 -16.40
CA SER A 310 -2.49 6.31 -16.79
C SER A 310 -1.20 6.39 -15.97
N LEU A 311 -0.11 5.81 -16.47
CA LEU A 311 1.31 5.98 -16.09
C LEU A 311 1.50 6.62 -14.70
N SER A 312 1.08 5.92 -13.65
CA SER A 312 1.07 6.48 -12.29
C SER A 312 2.23 5.99 -11.44
N VAL A 313 3.01 5.04 -11.94
CA VAL A 313 4.14 4.51 -11.20
C VAL A 313 5.20 5.62 -11.13
N PRO A 314 5.51 6.16 -9.94
CA PRO A 314 6.65 7.05 -9.83
C PRO A 314 7.86 6.30 -10.38
N PRO A 315 8.64 6.90 -11.29
CA PRO A 315 9.77 6.22 -11.90
C PRO A 315 10.66 5.62 -10.83
N ASN A 316 11.11 4.38 -11.07
CA ASN A 316 12.10 3.77 -10.21
C ASN A 316 13.39 4.61 -10.23
N LEU A 317 14.27 4.39 -9.25
CA LEU A 317 15.49 5.18 -9.08
C LEU A 317 16.33 5.22 -10.38
N PHE A 318 16.44 4.08 -11.07
CA PHE A 318 17.16 3.96 -12.34
C PHE A 318 16.53 4.77 -13.46
N GLN A 319 15.21 4.79 -13.59
CA GLN A 319 14.50 5.63 -14.56
C GLN A 319 14.66 7.12 -14.24
N ARG A 320 14.80 7.50 -12.96
CA ARG A 320 15.10 8.89 -12.57
C ARG A 320 16.52 9.29 -12.95
N LEU A 321 17.48 8.40 -12.74
CA LEU A 321 18.87 8.58 -13.13
C LEU A 321 19.04 8.65 -14.66
N ALA A 322 18.43 7.72 -15.39
CA ALA A 322 18.58 7.61 -16.84
C ALA A 322 17.89 8.75 -17.61
N ASN A 323 16.68 9.14 -17.20
CA ASN A 323 15.89 10.13 -17.94
C ASN A 323 16.06 11.57 -17.43
N GLY A 324 16.81 11.76 -16.34
CA GLY A 324 16.98 13.06 -15.70
C GLY A 324 15.72 13.58 -14.99
N SER A 325 15.87 14.64 -14.18
CA SER A 325 14.78 15.25 -13.42
C SER A 325 13.79 16.02 -14.31
N GLU A 326 14.27 16.60 -15.42
CA GLU A 326 13.46 17.37 -16.37
C GLU A 326 12.41 16.52 -17.09
N TYR A 327 12.75 15.28 -17.47
CA TYR A 327 11.79 14.36 -18.08
C TYR A 327 10.52 14.19 -17.24
N TYR A 328 10.66 14.16 -15.90
CA TYR A 328 9.51 14.02 -15.00
C TYR A 328 8.81 15.33 -14.70
N LYS A 329 9.49 16.48 -14.78
CA LYS A 329 8.82 17.78 -14.72
C LYS A 329 7.91 17.93 -15.94
N THR A 330 8.41 17.71 -17.15
CA THR A 330 7.62 17.83 -18.39
C THR A 330 6.47 16.83 -18.44
N ARG A 331 6.66 15.59 -17.97
CA ARG A 331 5.58 14.58 -17.96
C ARG A 331 4.54 14.79 -16.86
N ARG A 332 4.90 15.40 -15.72
CA ARG A 332 3.94 15.79 -14.67
C ARG A 332 3.09 17.00 -15.07
N ILE A 333 3.54 17.83 -16.00
CA ILE A 333 2.83 19.04 -16.44
C ILE A 333 1.55 18.72 -17.23
N ALA A 334 1.40 17.51 -17.78
CA ALA A 334 0.19 17.11 -18.50
C ALA A 334 -0.83 16.32 -17.65
N ILE A 335 -0.93 16.57 -16.34
CA ILE A 335 -2.07 16.04 -15.57
C ILE A 335 -3.32 16.72 -16.10
N ARG A 336 -4.11 15.98 -16.89
CA ARG A 336 -5.36 16.49 -17.45
C ARG A 336 -6.27 16.88 -16.29
N HIS A 337 -6.51 18.18 -16.14
CA HIS A 337 -7.55 18.67 -15.26
C HIS A 337 -8.90 18.33 -15.88
N VAL A 338 -9.75 17.67 -15.11
CA VAL A 338 -11.12 17.36 -15.53
C VAL A 338 -12.07 18.21 -14.69
N THR A 339 -13.03 18.83 -15.36
CA THR A 339 -14.13 19.52 -14.67
C THR A 339 -14.99 18.47 -13.99
N LYS A 340 -15.06 18.52 -12.65
CA LYS A 340 -15.88 17.63 -11.84
C LYS A 340 -16.89 18.45 -11.04
N VAL A 341 -18.08 17.87 -10.84
CA VAL A 341 -19.14 18.49 -10.04
C VAL A 341 -18.93 18.18 -8.56
N MET A 342 -18.90 19.21 -7.73
CA MET A 342 -18.74 19.11 -6.28
C MET A 342 -19.89 19.81 -5.56
N CYS A 343 -20.17 19.38 -4.32
CA CYS A 343 -21.05 20.13 -3.41
C CYS A 343 -20.29 21.31 -2.78
N ARG A 344 -21.04 22.32 -2.30
CA ARG A 344 -20.48 23.51 -1.65
C ARG A 344 -19.52 23.18 -0.51
N SER A 345 -19.87 22.21 0.36
CA SER A 345 -19.00 21.82 1.47
C SER A 345 -17.69 21.17 1.04
N CYS A 346 -17.67 20.44 -0.09
CA CYS A 346 -16.42 19.86 -0.60
C CYS A 346 -15.59 20.89 -1.38
N ARG A 347 -16.19 21.97 -1.89
CA ARG A 347 -15.47 23.06 -2.57
C ARG A 347 -14.48 23.76 -1.63
N VAL A 348 -14.80 23.85 -0.34
CA VAL A 348 -13.94 24.50 0.67
C VAL A 348 -12.62 23.75 0.88
N LEU A 349 -12.57 22.47 0.52
CA LEU A 349 -11.37 21.65 0.66
C LEU A 349 -10.32 22.05 -0.37
N THR A 350 -9.06 22.03 0.05
CA THR A 350 -7.92 22.17 -0.87
C THR A 350 -7.90 21.03 -1.91
N ASN A 351 -7.22 21.23 -3.04
CA ASN A 351 -7.05 20.19 -4.05
C ASN A 351 -6.41 18.92 -3.47
N TYR A 352 -5.46 19.08 -2.55
CA TYR A 352 -4.79 17.97 -1.87
C TYR A 352 -5.76 17.19 -0.97
N GLU A 353 -6.50 17.88 -0.11
CA GLU A 353 -7.50 17.24 0.78
C GLU A 353 -8.60 16.54 -0.02
N THR A 354 -9.05 17.16 -1.11
CA THR A 354 -10.00 16.57 -2.05
C THR A 354 -9.46 15.27 -2.63
N LEU A 355 -8.21 15.25 -3.09
CA LEU A 355 -7.55 14.04 -3.60
C LEU A 355 -7.40 12.96 -2.52
N VAL A 356 -7.01 13.33 -1.30
CA VAL A 356 -6.87 12.38 -0.18
C VAL A 356 -8.24 11.76 0.17
N LYS A 357 -9.29 12.58 0.24
CA LYS A 357 -10.65 12.12 0.55
C LYS A 357 -11.20 11.20 -0.54
N THR A 358 -11.02 11.57 -1.81
CA THR A 358 -11.41 10.72 -2.95
C THR A 358 -10.59 9.43 -2.96
N LYS A 359 -9.27 9.48 -2.75
CA LYS A 359 -8.42 8.28 -2.67
C LYS A 359 -8.91 7.32 -1.57
N LYS A 360 -9.23 7.84 -0.39
CA LYS A 360 -9.78 7.04 0.73
C LYS A 360 -11.10 6.39 0.34
N ARG A 361 -12.02 7.15 -0.29
CA ARG A 361 -13.30 6.60 -0.77
C ARG A 361 -13.08 5.51 -1.83
N THR A 362 -12.28 5.80 -2.84
CA THR A 362 -11.90 4.85 -3.91
C THR A 362 -11.26 3.58 -3.34
N GLN A 363 -10.44 3.68 -2.30
CA GLN A 363 -9.90 2.50 -1.61
C GLN A 363 -10.99 1.69 -0.91
N VAL A 364 -11.99 2.34 -0.30
CA VAL A 364 -13.16 1.65 0.29
C VAL A 364 -14.01 0.99 -0.80
N GLU A 365 -14.30 1.70 -1.88
CA GLU A 365 -15.03 1.16 -3.05
C GLU A 365 -14.32 -0.05 -3.65
N LEU A 366 -12.98 -0.03 -3.71
CA LEU A 366 -12.16 -1.16 -4.17
C LEU A 366 -12.15 -2.35 -3.21
N LYS A 367 -12.28 -2.09 -1.90
CA LYS A 367 -12.36 -3.15 -0.88
C LYS A 367 -13.73 -3.80 -0.84
N ASN A 368 -14.79 -3.06 -1.16
CA ASN A 368 -16.16 -3.56 -1.17
C ASN A 368 -16.35 -4.53 -2.35
N SER A 369 -16.50 -5.83 -2.02
CA SER A 369 -16.68 -6.92 -3.00
C SER A 369 -17.98 -6.84 -3.79
N HIS A 370 -18.99 -6.10 -3.31
CA HIS A 370 -20.27 -5.93 -4.00
C HIS A 370 -20.15 -5.31 -5.40
N ARG A 371 -19.00 -4.73 -5.76
CA ARG A 371 -18.73 -4.32 -7.15
C ARG A 371 -18.57 -5.51 -8.10
N GLN A 372 -18.30 -6.71 -7.57
CA GLN A 372 -18.09 -7.96 -8.32
C GLN A 372 -19.34 -8.83 -8.38
N GLU A 373 -20.28 -8.69 -7.44
CA GLU A 373 -21.53 -9.46 -7.44
C GLU A 373 -22.40 -9.03 -8.62
N GLY A 374 -22.34 -9.81 -9.70
CA GLY A 374 -23.02 -9.52 -10.97
C GLY A 374 -22.18 -8.78 -12.00
N ALA A 375 -20.87 -8.57 -11.76
CA ALA A 375 -19.98 -8.05 -12.78
C ALA A 375 -19.91 -9.06 -13.95
N ARG A 376 -20.45 -8.67 -15.10
CA ARG A 376 -20.34 -9.42 -16.35
C ARG A 376 -19.17 -8.87 -17.14
N CYS A 377 -18.45 -9.75 -17.83
CA CYS A 377 -17.45 -9.34 -18.80
C CYS A 377 -18.08 -8.35 -19.78
N ASP A 378 -17.49 -7.18 -19.96
CA ASP A 378 -18.12 -6.18 -20.81
C ASP A 378 -18.18 -6.61 -22.29
N ASN A 379 -17.26 -7.48 -22.72
CA ASN A 379 -17.24 -8.06 -24.05
C ASN A 379 -18.23 -9.22 -24.21
N CYS A 380 -18.01 -10.34 -23.51
CA CYS A 380 -18.80 -11.56 -23.70
C CYS A 380 -20.03 -11.69 -22.79
N LYS A 381 -20.25 -10.73 -21.88
CA LYS A 381 -21.34 -10.70 -20.89
C LYS A 381 -21.41 -11.90 -19.93
N VAL A 382 -20.40 -12.77 -19.91
CA VAL A 382 -20.28 -13.89 -18.95
C VAL A 382 -20.01 -13.34 -17.54
N ALA A 383 -20.64 -13.92 -16.52
CA ALA A 383 -20.39 -13.55 -15.12
C ALA A 383 -18.93 -13.84 -14.72
N LEU A 384 -18.33 -12.91 -13.97
CA LEU A 384 -16.90 -12.94 -13.59
C LEU A 384 -16.64 -13.52 -12.21
#